data_AF-A0A952ZZS2-F1
#
_entry.id   AF-A0A952ZZS2-F1
#
_cell.length_a   1.000
_cell.length_b   1.000
_cell.length_c   1.000
_cell.angle_alpha   90.00
_cell.angle_beta   90.00
_cell.angle_gamma   90.00
#
_symmetry.space_group_name_H-M   'P 1'
#
loop_
_entity.id
_entity.type
_entity.pdbx_description
1 polymer ?
#
loop_
_entity_poly.entity_id
_entity_poly.type
_entity_poly.pdbx_seq_one_letter_code
_entity_poly.pdbx_strand_id
1 'polypeptide(L)' 'MSQHNSLKSSGGLVVKRNVLKRFERVAILKKRGQWKEGDRVQGLRKTKPDV' A
#
# COMPACT_ATOMS: atom_id res chain seq x y z
N MET A 1 12.48 -31.90 15.31
CA MET A 1 13.42 -30.93 14.69
C MET A 1 12.83 -29.54 14.83
N SER A 2 13.32 -28.73 15.76
CA SER A 2 12.86 -27.35 15.99
C SER A 2 13.91 -26.36 15.48
N GLN A 3 13.48 -25.28 14.82
CA GLN A 3 14.38 -24.26 14.29
C GLN A 3 15.03 -23.46 15.42
N HIS A 4 16.36 -23.33 15.37
CA HIS A 4 17.16 -22.60 16.35
C HIS A 4 16.76 -21.11 16.39
N ASN A 5 16.69 -20.52 17.59
CA ASN A 5 16.13 -19.19 17.82
C ASN A 5 16.84 -18.07 17.04
N SER A 6 18.14 -18.21 16.75
CA SER A 6 18.90 -17.22 15.96
C SER A 6 18.51 -17.16 14.48
N LEU A 7 17.85 -18.21 13.97
CA LEU A 7 17.34 -18.28 12.59
C LEU A 7 15.90 -17.74 12.49
N LYS A 8 15.28 -17.33 13.60
CA LYS A 8 13.95 -16.73 13.60
C LYS A 8 14.11 -15.24 13.27
N SER A 9 13.48 -14.78 12.19
CA SER A 9 13.49 -13.35 11.85
C SER A 9 12.81 -12.54 12.96
N SER A 10 13.42 -11.44 13.39
CA SER A 10 13.04 -10.65 14.58
C SER A 10 11.78 -9.78 14.43
N GLY A 11 10.87 -10.12 13.53
CA GLY A 11 9.63 -9.40 13.33
C GLY A 11 8.73 -10.22 12.44
N GLY A 12 7.45 -10.33 12.83
CA GLY A 12 6.44 -10.90 11.96
C GLY A 12 6.47 -10.22 10.60
N LEU A 13 6.18 -10.99 9.54
CA LEU A 13 6.12 -10.49 8.16
C LEU A 13 5.37 -9.15 8.12
N VAL A 14 6.08 -8.03 8.05
CA VAL A 14 5.48 -6.77 7.62
C VAL A 14 5.22 -7.00 6.14
N VAL A 15 4.01 -7.45 5.83
CA VAL A 15 3.60 -7.72 4.45
C VAL A 15 3.70 -6.40 3.71
N LYS A 16 4.83 -6.14 3.06
CA LYS A 16 5.03 -5.01 2.18
C LYS A 16 4.11 -5.19 0.97
N ARG A 17 2.87 -4.69 1.11
CA ARG A 17 1.86 -4.76 0.06
C ARG A 17 2.21 -3.76 -1.02
N ASN A 18 2.77 -4.26 -2.11
CA ASN A 18 3.09 -3.44 -3.29
C ASN A 18 1.83 -3.00 -4.05
N VAL A 19 0.74 -3.76 -3.94
CA VAL A 19 -0.51 -3.52 -4.66
C VAL A 19 -1.51 -2.81 -3.74
N LEU A 20 -1.73 -1.54 -4.03
CA LEU A 20 -2.74 -0.74 -3.36
C LEU A 20 -4.14 -1.03 -3.93
N LYS A 21 -5.13 -1.09 -3.04
CA LYS A 21 -6.54 -1.13 -3.42
C LYS A 21 -6.97 0.23 -3.98
N ARG A 22 -8.04 0.24 -4.76
CA ARG A 22 -8.53 1.45 -5.45
C ARG A 22 -8.84 2.59 -4.49
N PHE A 23 -9.46 2.31 -3.34
CA PHE A 23 -9.77 3.32 -2.33
C PHE A 23 -8.50 3.94 -1.73
N GLU A 24 -7.45 3.16 -1.52
CA GLU A 24 -6.14 3.65 -1.04
C GLU A 24 -5.50 4.55 -2.09
N ARG A 25 -5.59 4.17 -3.37
CA ARG A 25 -5.12 5.01 -4.48
C ARG A 25 -5.89 6.33 -4.56
N VAL A 26 -7.22 6.32 -4.38
CA VAL A 26 -8.04 7.54 -4.33
C VAL A 26 -7.62 8.42 -3.15
N ALA A 27 -7.42 7.85 -1.95
CA ALA A 27 -6.98 8.60 -0.78
C ALA A 27 -5.61 9.27 -1.00
N ILE A 28 -4.66 8.56 -1.61
CA ILE A 28 -3.34 9.11 -1.98
C ILE A 28 -3.49 10.24 -3.00
N LEU A 29 -4.31 10.07 -4.04
CA LEU A 29 -4.52 11.12 -5.04
C LEU A 29 -5.25 12.33 -4.46
N LYS A 30 -6.19 12.13 -3.53
CA LYS A 30 -6.87 13.21 -2.78
C LYS A 30 -5.86 13.99 -1.94
N LYS A 31 -4.99 13.30 -1.20
CA LYS A 31 -3.89 13.91 -0.43
C LYS A 31 -2.93 14.73 -1.30
N ARG A 32 -2.71 14.29 -2.55
CA ARG A 32 -1.87 14.98 -3.54
C ARG A 32 -2.60 16.05 -4.35
N GLY A 33 -3.90 16.28 -4.11
CA GLY A 33 -4.72 17.22 -4.86
C GLY A 33 -4.97 16.83 -6.33
N GLN A 34 -4.69 15.58 -6.69
CA GLN A 34 -4.81 15.06 -8.07
C GLN A 34 -6.15 14.38 -8.35
N TRP A 35 -7.03 14.31 -7.34
CA TRP A 35 -8.36 13.73 -7.44
C TRP A 35 -9.31 14.51 -6.52
N LYS A 36 -10.49 14.86 -7.02
CA LYS A 36 -11.52 15.61 -6.31
C LYS A 36 -12.80 14.77 -6.14
N GLU A 37 -13.62 15.14 -5.18
CA GLU A 37 -14.92 14.50 -4.99
C GLU A 37 -15.81 14.74 -6.22
N GLY A 38 -16.34 13.64 -6.78
CA GLY A 38 -17.06 13.65 -8.05
C GLY A 38 -16.24 13.16 -9.25
N ASP A 39 -14.90 13.10 -9.14
CA ASP A 39 -14.06 12.50 -10.18
C ASP A 39 -14.27 10.99 -10.27
N ARG A 40 -14.04 10.42 -11.46
CA ARG A 40 -14.18 8.98 -11.68
C ARG A 40 -13.17 8.21 -10.83
N VAL A 41 -13.63 7.13 -10.20
CA VAL A 41 -12.79 6.20 -9.42
C VAL A 41 -12.08 5.16 -10.29
N GLN A 42 -12.38 5.12 -11.59
CA GLN A 42 -11.79 4.24 -12.58
C GLN A 42 -10.77 5.00 -13.45
N GLY A 43 -9.80 4.31 -14.05
CA GLY A 43 -8.78 4.96 -14.88
C GLY A 43 -7.82 5.88 -14.10
N LEU A 44 -7.69 5.68 -12.79
CA LEU A 44 -6.83 6.50 -11.92
C LEU A 44 -5.38 6.52 -12.41
N ARG A 45 -4.75 7.69 -12.29
CA ARG A 45 -3.31 7.90 -12.56
C ARG A 45 -2.47 6.88 -11.78
N LYS A 46 -1.33 6.47 -12.35
CA LYS A 46 -0.40 5.56 -11.66
C LYS A 46 0.09 6.21 -10.37
N THR A 47 -0.06 5.50 -9.26
CA THR A 47 0.29 5.96 -7.91
C THR A 47 1.35 5.03 -7.34
N LYS A 48 2.45 5.59 -6.83
CA LYS A 48 3.36 4.89 -5.91
C LYS A 48 2.84 5.06 -4.47
N PRO A 49 2.92 4.02 -3.61
CA PRO A 49 2.63 4.15 -2.19
C PRO A 49 3.60 5.15 -1.54
N ASP A 50 3.14 5.88 -0.51
CA ASP A 50 3.95 6.84 0.28
C ASP A 50 4.85 6.10 1.31
N VAL A 51 5.43 4.96 0.93
CA VAL A 51 6.26 4.08 1.79
C VAL A 51 7.74 4.45 1.65
#